data_AF-A0ABD0WFW5-F1
#
_entry.id   AF-A0ABD0WFW5-F1
#
_cell.length_a   1.000
_cell.length_b   1.000
_cell.length_c   1.000
_cell.angle_alpha   90.00
_cell.angle_beta   90.00
_cell.angle_gamma   90.00
#
_symmetry.space_group_name_H-M   'P 1'
#
loop_
_entity.id
_entity.type
_entity.pdbx_description
1 polymer ?
#
loop_
_entity_poly.entity_id
_entity_poly.type
_entity_poly.pdbx_seq_one_letter_code
_entity_poly.pdbx_strand_id
1 'polypeptide(L)'
;MDPNRIIQALKGTIDPNLRIAAENELNQSYKIINFAPTLLQIIVSDQVEFPVRQAAAIYLKNMVSQYWQDREPSPGEVVFPFNIHENDRTQIRSNIVEGIIQCPESIRAQLTVCLRAIIKHDFPGRWTAIVDKIGMYLQSQISSSWYGSLLALYQLVKTYEYKKAEERDPLLAAMQIFLPRIQHLVTQLLTDTTIFSVLIQKQILKIFHALVQYSLPLQLINNTVMTQWMEILRAVIDRDVPPETLEVDEDDRPDLVWWKCKKWALRITTRLFERYGSPGNITKEYVVFAEFFLKMYAVGIQQVLLKVVDQHRQKQYVTPHVLQKSLNYLNQGLSHSLTWKHMKPHMQTISQEVIFPLMCYKDEDEKLWQEDPYEYIRMKFNCWVP
;
A
#
# COMPACT_ATOMS: atom_id res chain seq x y z
N MET A 1 -1.89 29.37 -22.36
CA MET A 1 -0.65 28.67 -22.77
C MET A 1 -1.04 27.61 -23.77
N ASP A 2 -0.29 27.45 -24.86
CA ASP A 2 -0.60 26.46 -25.90
C ASP A 2 -0.16 25.05 -25.46
N PRO A 3 -1.09 24.09 -25.27
CA PRO A 3 -0.76 22.72 -24.90
C PRO A 3 0.15 22.03 -25.93
N ASN A 4 0.06 22.38 -27.21
CA ASN A 4 0.88 21.75 -28.25
C ASN A 4 2.35 22.05 -28.08
N ARG A 5 2.69 23.27 -27.66
CA ARG A 5 4.07 23.67 -27.38
C ARG A 5 4.67 22.85 -26.24
N ILE A 6 3.90 22.64 -25.17
CA ILE A 6 4.33 21.80 -24.03
C ILE A 6 4.49 20.35 -24.48
N ILE A 7 3.57 19.83 -25.30
CA ILE A 7 3.66 18.47 -25.86
C ILE A 7 4.94 18.29 -26.68
N GLN A 8 5.30 19.24 -27.53
CA GLN A 8 6.54 19.17 -28.33
C GLN A 8 7.79 19.21 -27.45
N ALA A 9 7.83 20.09 -26.46
CA ALA A 9 8.93 20.13 -25.50
C ALA A 9 9.03 18.80 -24.72
N LEU A 10 7.90 18.25 -24.26
CA LEU A 10 7.88 16.95 -23.58
C LEU A 10 8.35 15.82 -24.49
N LYS A 11 7.98 15.80 -25.77
CA LYS A 11 8.50 14.85 -26.77
C LYS A 11 10.03 14.96 -26.88
N GLY A 12 10.55 16.18 -26.95
CA GLY A 12 11.99 16.44 -27.02
C GLY A 12 12.78 15.96 -25.79
N THR A 13 12.17 15.89 -24.60
CA THR A 13 12.86 15.36 -23.40
C THR A 13 13.16 13.86 -23.46
N ILE A 14 12.47 13.14 -24.36
CA ILE A 14 12.62 11.70 -24.56
C ILE A 14 13.71 11.41 -25.60
N ASP A 15 13.98 12.35 -26.52
CA ASP A 15 15.04 12.23 -27.53
C ASP A 15 16.39 12.71 -26.95
N PRO A 16 17.43 11.85 -26.90
CA PRO A 16 18.75 12.23 -26.40
C PRO A 16 19.35 13.49 -27.06
N ASN A 17 19.07 13.74 -28.33
CA ASN A 17 19.62 14.87 -29.08
C ASN A 17 18.91 16.19 -28.77
N LEU A 18 17.62 16.13 -28.42
CA LEU A 18 16.78 17.31 -28.17
C LEU A 18 16.57 17.57 -26.68
N ARG A 19 16.97 16.64 -25.81
CA ARG A 19 16.69 16.66 -24.38
C ARG A 19 17.06 17.97 -23.69
N ILE A 20 18.28 18.46 -23.89
CA ILE A 20 18.76 19.68 -23.22
C ILE A 20 17.96 20.91 -23.67
N ALA A 21 17.68 21.03 -24.97
CA ALA A 21 16.91 22.13 -25.52
C ALA A 21 15.45 22.10 -25.00
N ALA A 22 14.85 20.92 -24.97
CA ALA A 22 13.51 20.69 -24.43
C ALA A 22 13.40 20.98 -22.93
N GLU A 23 14.36 20.52 -22.12
CA GLU A 23 14.41 20.82 -20.68
C GLU A 23 14.54 22.33 -20.44
N ASN A 24 15.35 23.03 -21.23
CA ASN A 24 15.47 24.48 -21.17
C ASN A 24 14.15 25.20 -21.52
N GLU A 25 13.41 24.72 -22.53
CA GLU A 25 12.10 25.29 -22.87
C GLU A 25 11.06 25.09 -21.75
N LEU A 26 11.04 23.91 -21.14
CA LEU A 26 10.18 23.63 -19.99
C LEU A 26 10.57 24.50 -18.78
N ASN A 27 11.86 24.71 -18.54
CA ASN A 27 12.40 25.59 -17.49
C ASN A 27 12.13 27.08 -17.74
N GLN A 28 11.83 27.49 -18.96
CA GLN A 28 11.32 28.85 -19.22
C GLN A 28 9.82 28.96 -18.96
N SER A 29 9.10 27.84 -19.10
CA SER A 29 7.64 27.80 -19.06
C SER A 29 7.06 27.48 -17.68
N TYR A 30 7.82 26.81 -16.79
CA TYR A 30 7.27 26.26 -15.54
C TYR A 30 6.71 27.29 -14.55
N LYS A 31 7.14 28.56 -14.66
CA LYS A 31 6.66 29.66 -13.81
C LYS A 31 5.36 30.30 -14.33
N ILE A 32 4.94 29.96 -15.55
CA ILE A 32 3.76 30.57 -16.17
C ILE A 32 2.50 29.98 -15.53
N ILE A 33 1.56 30.85 -15.16
CA ILE A 33 0.25 30.45 -14.63
C ILE A 33 -0.45 29.55 -15.64
N ASN A 34 -1.14 28.54 -15.14
CA ASN A 34 -1.82 27.50 -15.89
C ASN A 34 -0.88 26.44 -16.52
N PHE A 35 0.44 26.50 -16.30
CA PHE A 35 1.35 25.45 -16.77
C PHE A 35 1.07 24.11 -16.07
N ALA A 36 0.92 24.11 -14.74
CA ALA A 36 0.71 22.89 -13.96
C ALA A 36 -0.64 22.19 -14.26
N PRO A 37 -1.77 22.92 -14.36
CA PRO A 37 -3.03 22.34 -14.82
C PRO A 37 -2.97 21.85 -16.27
N THR A 38 -2.27 22.57 -17.17
CA THR A 38 -2.12 22.12 -18.56
C THR A 38 -1.34 20.80 -18.64
N LEU A 39 -0.30 20.61 -17.80
CA LEU A 39 0.36 19.31 -17.69
C LEU A 39 -0.61 18.21 -17.27
N LEU A 40 -1.48 18.47 -16.28
CA LEU A 40 -2.49 17.50 -15.86
C LEU A 40 -3.47 17.16 -17.00
N GLN A 41 -3.90 18.15 -17.78
CA GLN A 41 -4.74 17.95 -18.97
C GLN A 41 -4.05 17.07 -20.03
N ILE A 42 -2.77 17.31 -20.29
CA ILE A 42 -1.97 16.50 -21.21
C ILE A 42 -1.87 15.05 -20.71
N ILE A 43 -1.66 14.85 -19.41
CA ILE A 43 -1.54 13.52 -18.80
C ILE A 43 -2.81 12.68 -18.99
N VAL A 44 -3.99 13.30 -18.78
CA VAL A 44 -5.28 12.59 -18.87
C VAL A 44 -5.81 12.48 -20.29
N SER A 45 -5.26 13.22 -21.26
CA SER A 45 -5.70 13.20 -22.65
C SER A 45 -5.29 11.91 -23.37
N ASP A 46 -6.26 11.16 -23.85
CA ASP A 46 -6.02 9.96 -24.67
C ASP A 46 -5.59 10.27 -26.11
N GLN A 47 -5.65 11.54 -26.52
CA GLN A 47 -5.15 12.00 -27.82
C GLN A 47 -3.63 12.19 -27.83
N VAL A 48 -2.99 12.15 -26.67
CA VAL A 48 -1.53 12.32 -26.53
C VAL A 48 -0.87 10.95 -26.42
N GLU A 49 0.25 10.77 -27.13
CA GLU A 49 1.04 9.55 -27.09
C GLU A 49 1.50 9.20 -25.67
N PHE A 50 1.45 7.90 -25.33
CA PHE A 50 1.76 7.42 -23.98
C PHE A 50 3.14 7.86 -23.43
N PRO A 51 4.25 7.81 -24.19
CA PRO A 51 5.55 8.28 -23.68
C PRO A 51 5.52 9.74 -23.23
N VAL A 52 4.79 10.60 -23.95
CA VAL A 52 4.64 12.02 -23.63
C VAL A 52 3.79 12.22 -22.38
N ARG A 53 2.68 11.47 -22.25
CA ARG A 53 1.84 11.49 -21.04
C ARG A 53 2.64 11.06 -19.81
N GLN A 54 3.50 10.05 -19.96
CA GLN A 54 4.37 9.58 -18.88
C GLN A 54 5.43 10.63 -18.51
N ALA A 55 6.08 11.26 -19.50
CA ALA A 55 7.02 12.36 -19.25
C ALA A 55 6.35 13.55 -18.54
N ALA A 56 5.14 13.92 -18.97
CA ALA A 56 4.32 14.95 -18.32
C ALA A 56 4.02 14.60 -16.85
N ALA A 57 3.65 13.35 -16.57
CA ALA A 57 3.35 12.88 -15.22
C ALA A 57 4.57 12.92 -14.29
N ILE A 58 5.76 12.55 -14.81
CA ILE A 58 7.02 12.65 -14.08
C ILE A 58 7.36 14.12 -13.80
N TYR A 59 7.19 15.00 -14.79
CA TYR A 59 7.44 16.43 -14.63
C TYR A 59 6.50 17.04 -13.58
N LEU A 60 5.18 16.77 -13.69
CA LEU A 60 4.20 17.26 -12.73
C LEU A 60 4.51 16.78 -11.31
N LYS A 61 4.90 15.52 -11.13
CA LYS A 61 5.34 14.99 -9.83
C LYS A 61 6.52 15.77 -9.27
N ASN A 62 7.56 15.98 -10.06
CA ASN A 62 8.74 16.72 -9.61
C ASN A 62 8.36 18.15 -9.22
N MET A 63 7.53 18.80 -10.03
CA MET A 63 7.07 20.17 -9.79
C MET A 63 6.22 20.29 -8.53
N VAL A 64 5.24 19.40 -8.31
CA VAL A 64 4.43 19.36 -7.09
C VAL A 64 5.30 19.04 -5.87
N SER A 65 6.22 18.09 -5.97
CA SER A 65 7.09 17.71 -4.86
C SER A 65 8.02 18.86 -4.43
N GLN A 66 8.43 19.70 -5.39
CA GLN A 66 9.34 20.81 -5.12
C GLN A 66 8.60 22.09 -4.72
N TYR A 67 7.55 22.47 -5.43
CA TYR A 67 7.00 23.83 -5.40
C TYR A 67 5.56 23.94 -4.84
N TRP A 68 5.02 22.84 -4.26
CA TRP A 68 3.70 22.86 -3.63
C TRP A 68 3.72 23.41 -2.20
N GLN A 69 4.74 23.07 -1.41
CA GLN A 69 4.93 23.68 -0.10
C GLN A 69 5.36 25.13 -0.30
N ASP A 70 4.68 26.07 0.35
CA ASP A 70 5.10 27.46 0.40
C ASP A 70 6.50 27.53 1.04
N ARG A 71 7.51 27.80 0.22
CA ARG A 71 8.89 27.98 0.69
C ARG A 71 9.11 29.45 1.05
N GLU A 72 9.72 29.68 2.20
CA GLU A 72 10.23 31.00 2.58
C GLU A 72 11.68 31.17 2.09
N PRO A 73 12.13 32.41 1.83
CA PRO A 73 13.53 32.66 1.50
C PRO A 73 14.44 32.27 2.67
N SER A 74 15.64 31.80 2.36
CA SER A 74 16.66 31.51 3.39
C SER A 74 17.04 32.80 4.13
N PRO A 75 17.45 32.75 5.41
CA PRO A 75 17.90 33.94 6.12
C PRO A 75 19.04 34.64 5.36
N GLY A 76 18.77 35.83 4.83
CA GLY A 76 19.71 36.62 4.02
C GLY A 76 19.43 36.65 2.51
N GLU A 77 18.51 35.83 2.00
CA GLU A 77 18.04 35.89 0.60
C GLU A 77 16.79 36.78 0.48
N VAL A 78 16.75 37.65 -0.54
CA VAL A 78 15.59 38.52 -0.84
C VAL A 78 14.69 37.89 -1.91
N VAL A 79 15.16 36.83 -2.59
CA VAL A 79 14.42 36.19 -3.68
C VAL A 79 13.46 35.16 -3.11
N PHE A 80 12.16 35.41 -3.26
CA PHE A 80 11.15 34.42 -2.93
C PHE A 80 11.28 33.20 -3.86
N PRO A 81 11.36 31.99 -3.31
CA PRO A 81 11.37 30.78 -4.12
C PRO A 81 10.04 30.65 -4.89
N PHE A 82 10.12 30.06 -6.08
CA PHE A 82 8.93 29.80 -6.88
C PHE A 82 8.00 28.84 -6.15
N ASN A 83 6.73 29.22 -6.07
CA ASN A 83 5.64 28.41 -5.55
C ASN A 83 4.54 28.33 -6.63
N ILE A 84 3.91 27.16 -6.80
CA ILE A 84 2.80 27.00 -7.73
C ILE A 84 1.66 27.94 -7.30
N HIS A 85 1.15 28.75 -8.23
CA HIS A 85 0.11 29.73 -7.95
C HIS A 85 -1.18 29.05 -7.42
N GLU A 86 -1.91 29.70 -6.50
CA GLU A 86 -3.07 29.08 -5.84
C GLU A 86 -4.21 28.71 -6.81
N ASN A 87 -4.41 29.48 -7.88
CA ASN A 87 -5.36 29.12 -8.95
C ASN A 87 -5.00 27.76 -9.60
N ASP A 88 -3.71 27.54 -9.88
CA ASP A 88 -3.23 26.28 -10.45
C ASP A 88 -3.36 25.14 -9.44
N ARG A 89 -3.04 25.40 -8.16
CA ARG A 89 -3.24 24.43 -7.07
C ARG A 89 -4.69 24.01 -6.97
N THR A 90 -5.62 24.95 -7.03
CA THR A 90 -7.07 24.70 -6.99
C THR A 90 -7.49 23.80 -8.15
N GLN A 91 -7.05 24.08 -9.38
CA GLN A 91 -7.38 23.24 -10.53
C GLN A 91 -6.79 21.83 -10.41
N ILE A 92 -5.57 21.68 -9.88
CA ILE A 92 -4.97 20.36 -9.66
C ILE A 92 -5.76 19.59 -8.60
N ARG A 93 -6.05 20.21 -7.45
CA ARG A 93 -6.89 19.61 -6.39
C ARG A 93 -8.24 19.14 -6.94
N SER A 94 -8.84 19.91 -7.83
CA SER A 94 -10.13 19.60 -8.44
C SER A 94 -10.10 18.48 -9.49
N ASN A 95 -8.94 18.02 -9.98
CA ASN A 95 -8.89 17.04 -11.08
C ASN A 95 -7.94 15.86 -10.84
N ILE A 96 -7.08 15.91 -9.82
CA ILE A 96 -6.04 14.88 -9.61
C ILE A 96 -6.63 13.49 -9.29
N VAL A 97 -7.77 13.43 -8.59
CA VAL A 97 -8.42 12.17 -8.24
C VAL A 97 -8.99 11.49 -9.48
N GLU A 98 -9.64 12.27 -10.35
CA GLU A 98 -10.14 11.85 -11.66
C GLU A 98 -8.99 11.34 -12.54
N GLY A 99 -7.86 12.05 -12.56
CA GLY A 99 -6.67 11.61 -13.28
C GLY A 99 -6.13 10.26 -12.78
N ILE A 100 -6.11 10.02 -11.47
CA ILE A 100 -5.71 8.73 -10.87
C ILE A 100 -6.66 7.60 -11.30
N ILE A 101 -7.97 7.88 -11.40
CA ILE A 101 -8.98 6.90 -11.81
C ILE A 101 -8.81 6.52 -13.28
N GLN A 102 -8.64 7.52 -14.16
CA GLN A 102 -8.66 7.33 -15.62
C GLN A 102 -7.33 6.80 -16.17
N CYS A 103 -6.19 7.18 -15.57
CA CYS A 103 -4.88 6.87 -16.14
C CYS A 103 -4.44 5.40 -15.91
N PRO A 104 -3.58 4.84 -16.80
CA PRO A 104 -2.96 3.52 -16.63
C PRO A 104 -1.97 3.49 -15.46
N GLU A 105 -1.55 2.29 -15.04
CA GLU A 105 -0.79 2.07 -13.79
C GLU A 105 0.49 2.91 -13.67
N SER A 106 1.29 3.01 -14.73
CA SER A 106 2.56 3.78 -14.72
C SER A 106 2.35 5.26 -14.41
N ILE A 107 1.36 5.89 -15.06
CA ILE A 107 0.99 7.30 -14.84
C ILE A 107 0.31 7.46 -13.49
N ARG A 108 -0.61 6.54 -13.15
CA ARG A 108 -1.32 6.51 -11.87
C ARG A 108 -0.37 6.51 -10.69
N ALA A 109 0.74 5.76 -10.78
CA ALA A 109 1.77 5.73 -9.76
C ALA A 109 2.41 7.12 -9.54
N GLN A 110 2.69 7.88 -10.61
CA GLN A 110 3.22 9.24 -10.49
C GLN A 110 2.19 10.21 -9.89
N LEU A 111 0.94 10.18 -10.38
CA LEU A 111 -0.14 11.04 -9.86
C LEU A 111 -0.45 10.77 -8.38
N THR A 112 -0.32 9.51 -7.95
CA THR A 112 -0.48 9.13 -6.55
C THR A 112 0.59 9.76 -5.66
N VAL A 113 1.82 9.92 -6.16
CA VAL A 113 2.89 10.65 -5.44
C VAL A 113 2.58 12.14 -5.38
N CYS A 114 2.10 12.75 -6.47
CA CYS A 114 1.61 14.13 -6.47
C CYS A 114 0.54 14.32 -5.39
N LEU A 115 -0.47 13.44 -5.38
CA LEU A 115 -1.57 13.51 -4.42
C LEU A 115 -1.08 13.44 -2.99
N ARG A 116 -0.11 12.55 -2.67
CA ARG A 116 0.45 12.46 -1.33
C ARG A 116 1.10 13.76 -0.88
N ALA A 117 1.86 14.41 -1.77
CA ALA A 117 2.48 15.70 -1.48
C ALA A 117 1.43 16.79 -1.24
N ILE A 118 0.39 16.84 -2.07
CA ILE A 118 -0.73 17.79 -1.92
C ILE A 118 -1.44 17.58 -0.58
N ILE A 119 -1.84 16.34 -0.26
CA ILE A 119 -2.51 16.01 1.02
C ILE A 119 -1.66 16.43 2.21
N LYS A 120 -0.34 16.16 2.17
CA LYS A 120 0.57 16.47 3.28
C LYS A 120 0.58 17.95 3.66
N HIS A 121 0.40 18.84 2.70
CA HIS A 121 0.47 20.29 2.91
C HIS A 121 -0.91 20.94 3.01
N ASP A 122 -1.93 20.39 2.37
CA ASP A 122 -3.23 21.04 2.25
C ASP A 122 -4.33 20.40 3.10
N PHE A 123 -4.20 19.13 3.52
CA PHE A 123 -5.20 18.47 4.37
C PHE A 123 -4.76 18.50 5.85
N PRO A 124 -5.65 18.84 6.80
CA PRO A 124 -7.08 19.13 6.63
C PRO A 124 -7.40 20.61 6.37
N GLY A 125 -6.41 21.51 6.30
CA GLY A 125 -6.63 22.96 6.25
C GLY A 125 -7.25 23.45 4.94
N ARG A 126 -6.42 23.56 3.88
CA ARG A 126 -6.80 24.18 2.60
C ARG A 126 -7.65 23.28 1.70
N TRP A 127 -7.69 21.96 1.95
CA TRP A 127 -8.37 21.01 1.07
C TRP A 127 -9.07 19.86 1.79
N THR A 128 -10.23 20.15 2.40
CA THR A 128 -11.13 19.13 2.99
C THR A 128 -11.92 18.34 1.96
N ALA A 129 -12.24 18.96 0.81
CA ALA A 129 -13.07 18.38 -0.26
C ALA A 129 -12.53 17.07 -0.88
N ILE A 130 -11.27 16.70 -0.60
CA ILE A 130 -10.74 15.39 -0.96
C ILE A 130 -11.57 14.24 -0.35
N VAL A 131 -12.09 14.42 0.87
CA VAL A 131 -12.92 13.43 1.56
C VAL A 131 -14.21 13.23 0.77
N ASP A 132 -14.90 14.31 0.41
CA ASP A 132 -16.15 14.23 -0.36
C ASP A 132 -15.93 13.57 -1.72
N LYS A 133 -14.85 13.95 -2.44
CA LYS A 133 -14.49 13.34 -3.73
C LYS A 133 -14.24 11.84 -3.62
N ILE A 134 -13.44 11.39 -2.65
CA ILE A 134 -13.19 9.96 -2.42
C ILE A 134 -14.51 9.25 -2.11
N GLY A 135 -15.37 9.86 -1.29
CA GLY A 135 -16.70 9.33 -0.96
C GLY A 135 -17.58 9.12 -2.20
N MET A 136 -17.68 10.15 -3.04
CA MET A 136 -18.47 10.10 -4.27
C MET A 136 -18.04 8.96 -5.20
N TYR A 137 -16.74 8.84 -5.51
CA TYR A 137 -16.26 7.80 -6.42
C TYR A 137 -16.33 6.39 -5.81
N LEU A 138 -16.13 6.25 -4.50
CA LEU A 138 -16.26 4.97 -3.81
C LEU A 138 -17.72 4.49 -3.69
N GLN A 139 -18.70 5.40 -3.80
CA GLN A 139 -20.13 5.08 -3.86
C GLN A 139 -20.64 4.86 -5.29
N SER A 140 -19.86 5.24 -6.32
CA SER A 140 -20.29 5.09 -7.70
C SER A 140 -20.47 3.60 -8.06
N GLN A 141 -21.32 3.34 -9.06
CA GLN A 141 -21.54 1.97 -9.57
C GLN A 141 -20.38 1.48 -10.47
N ILE A 142 -19.42 2.35 -10.78
CA ILE A 142 -18.33 2.05 -11.70
C ILE A 142 -17.17 1.44 -10.89
N SER A 143 -16.99 0.12 -10.98
CA SER A 143 -15.95 -0.60 -10.22
C SER A 143 -14.53 -0.11 -10.52
N SER A 144 -14.25 0.39 -11.73
CA SER A 144 -12.94 0.97 -12.08
C SER A 144 -12.60 2.22 -11.25
N SER A 145 -13.60 2.99 -10.83
CA SER A 145 -13.41 4.17 -9.99
C SER A 145 -13.03 3.83 -8.55
N TRP A 146 -13.45 2.66 -8.04
CA TRP A 146 -13.16 2.24 -6.67
C TRP A 146 -11.67 2.12 -6.45
N TYR A 147 -10.94 1.50 -7.38
CA TYR A 147 -9.50 1.31 -7.22
C TYR A 147 -8.75 2.65 -7.16
N GLY A 148 -9.05 3.61 -8.04
CA GLY A 148 -8.45 4.94 -8.01
C GLY A 148 -8.79 5.71 -6.73
N SER A 149 -10.04 5.60 -6.26
CA SER A 149 -10.49 6.21 -5.00
C SER A 149 -9.78 5.63 -3.78
N LEU A 150 -9.57 4.31 -3.76
CA LEU A 150 -8.84 3.62 -2.70
C LEU A 150 -7.33 3.95 -2.74
N LEU A 151 -6.76 4.22 -3.91
CA LEU A 151 -5.39 4.74 -4.00
C LEU A 151 -5.29 6.15 -3.40
N ALA A 152 -6.29 7.01 -3.65
CA ALA A 152 -6.37 8.33 -3.05
C ALA A 152 -6.55 8.27 -1.52
N LEU A 153 -7.48 7.44 -1.03
CA LEU A 153 -7.68 7.19 0.40
C LEU A 153 -6.41 6.66 1.05
N TYR A 154 -5.69 5.76 0.37
CA TYR A 154 -4.43 5.24 0.89
C TYR A 154 -3.38 6.34 1.06
N GLN A 155 -3.29 7.33 0.16
CA GLN A 155 -2.39 8.46 0.36
C GLN A 155 -2.81 9.30 1.57
N LEU A 156 -4.11 9.51 1.76
CA LEU A 156 -4.63 10.18 2.95
C LEU A 156 -4.17 9.47 4.23
N VAL A 157 -4.41 8.16 4.35
CA VAL A 157 -3.97 7.39 5.53
C VAL A 157 -2.44 7.38 5.66
N LYS A 158 -1.70 7.23 4.57
CA LYS A 158 -0.23 7.19 4.57
C LYS A 158 0.44 8.50 4.98
N THR A 159 -0.20 9.64 4.77
CA THR A 159 0.32 10.94 5.24
C THR A 159 0.34 11.02 6.77
N TYR A 160 -0.60 10.34 7.43
CA TYR A 160 -0.72 10.31 8.89
C TYR A 160 -0.09 9.07 9.54
N GLU A 161 0.48 8.15 8.75
CA GLU A 161 1.03 6.87 9.24
C GLU A 161 1.99 7.04 10.43
N TYR A 162 2.89 8.02 10.34
CA TYR A 162 3.92 8.31 11.34
C TYR A 162 3.58 9.51 12.24
N LYS A 163 2.39 10.08 12.10
CA LYS A 163 1.93 11.19 12.95
C LYS A 163 1.58 10.70 14.35
N LYS A 164 1.79 11.55 15.36
CA LYS A 164 1.40 11.27 16.74
C LYS A 164 -0.12 11.14 16.85
N ALA A 165 -0.61 10.47 17.89
CA ALA A 165 -2.05 10.24 18.08
C ALA A 165 -2.88 11.54 18.03
N GLU A 166 -2.39 12.60 18.67
CA GLU A 166 -3.01 13.94 18.73
C GLU A 166 -3.15 14.62 17.35
N GLU A 167 -2.25 14.33 16.41
CA GLU A 167 -2.30 14.92 15.07
C GLU A 167 -3.19 14.12 14.11
N ARG A 168 -3.75 12.99 14.55
CA ARG A 168 -4.51 12.07 13.69
C ARG A 168 -6.01 12.32 13.69
N ASP A 169 -6.53 13.22 14.52
CA ASP A 169 -7.97 13.51 14.57
C ASP A 169 -8.61 13.78 13.20
N PRO A 170 -7.99 14.54 12.27
CA PRO A 170 -8.57 14.75 10.95
C PRO A 170 -8.64 13.47 10.11
N LEU A 171 -7.64 12.59 10.25
CA LEU A 171 -7.68 11.26 9.62
C LEU A 171 -8.80 10.42 10.25
N LEU A 172 -8.92 10.43 11.58
CA LEU A 172 -9.91 9.62 12.29
C LEU A 172 -11.35 10.03 11.94
N ALA A 173 -11.60 11.34 11.78
CA ALA A 173 -12.87 11.86 11.28
C ALA A 173 -13.18 11.35 9.86
N ALA A 174 -12.21 11.40 8.94
CA ALA A 174 -12.40 10.84 7.59
C ALA A 174 -12.63 9.32 7.63
N MET A 175 -11.88 8.59 8.46
CA MET A 175 -12.01 7.14 8.57
C MET A 175 -13.29 6.69 9.27
N GLN A 176 -13.96 7.55 10.04
CA GLN A 176 -15.31 7.27 10.55
C GLN A 176 -16.32 7.05 9.42
N ILE A 177 -16.14 7.75 8.30
CA ILE A 177 -16.96 7.61 7.09
C ILE A 177 -16.46 6.43 6.25
N PHE A 178 -15.15 6.34 6.02
CA PHE A 178 -14.60 5.39 5.06
C PHE A 178 -14.43 3.97 5.59
N LEU A 179 -14.12 3.78 6.88
CA LEU A 179 -13.83 2.45 7.42
C LEU A 179 -15.01 1.47 7.23
N PRO A 180 -16.26 1.83 7.58
CA PRO A 180 -17.40 0.95 7.33
C PRO A 180 -17.61 0.67 5.83
N ARG A 181 -17.38 1.67 4.98
CA ARG A 181 -17.55 1.54 3.52
C ARG A 181 -16.54 0.58 2.91
N ILE A 182 -15.25 0.72 3.24
CA ILE A 182 -14.21 -0.18 2.72
C ILE A 182 -14.33 -1.59 3.31
N GLN A 183 -14.82 -1.71 4.54
CA GLN A 183 -15.11 -2.99 5.17
C GLN A 183 -16.26 -3.71 4.45
N HIS A 184 -17.37 -3.02 4.18
CA HIS A 184 -18.46 -3.59 3.39
C HIS A 184 -18.01 -3.98 1.98
N LEU A 185 -17.24 -3.12 1.31
CA LEU A 185 -16.73 -3.38 -0.04
C LEU A 185 -15.84 -4.62 -0.10
N VAL A 186 -14.87 -4.75 0.83
CA VAL A 186 -14.01 -5.94 0.83
C VAL A 186 -14.80 -7.20 1.12
N THR A 187 -15.76 -7.18 2.05
CA THR A 187 -16.64 -8.31 2.35
C THR A 187 -17.44 -8.76 1.13
N GLN A 188 -18.04 -7.82 0.39
CA GLN A 188 -18.75 -8.11 -0.86
C GLN A 188 -17.83 -8.77 -1.90
N LEU A 189 -16.59 -8.32 -1.98
CA LEU A 189 -15.62 -8.80 -2.97
C LEU A 189 -14.92 -10.10 -2.57
N LEU A 190 -15.09 -10.61 -1.33
CA LEU A 190 -14.40 -11.82 -0.87
C LEU A 190 -14.73 -13.06 -1.71
N THR A 191 -15.92 -13.13 -2.31
CA THR A 191 -16.35 -14.26 -3.15
C THR A 191 -15.88 -14.12 -4.60
N ASP A 192 -15.53 -12.90 -5.03
CA ASP A 192 -15.07 -12.62 -6.39
C ASP A 192 -13.56 -12.89 -6.52
N THR A 193 -13.22 -13.87 -7.35
CA THR A 193 -11.86 -14.35 -7.59
C THR A 193 -11.13 -13.65 -8.73
N THR A 194 -11.78 -12.69 -9.40
CA THR A 194 -11.15 -11.94 -10.50
C THR A 194 -9.93 -11.16 -10.03
N ILE A 195 -8.93 -11.02 -10.92
CA ILE A 195 -7.69 -10.27 -10.62
C ILE A 195 -8.00 -8.86 -10.12
N PHE A 196 -8.98 -8.19 -10.75
CA PHE A 196 -9.37 -6.83 -10.39
C PHE A 196 -10.02 -6.75 -8.99
N SER A 197 -10.88 -7.70 -8.64
CA SER A 197 -11.45 -7.79 -7.29
C SER A 197 -10.34 -7.99 -6.24
N VAL A 198 -9.43 -8.93 -6.47
CA VAL A 198 -8.34 -9.21 -5.53
C VAL A 198 -7.38 -8.02 -5.42
N LEU A 199 -7.22 -7.24 -6.50
CA LEU A 199 -6.46 -5.98 -6.48
C LEU A 199 -7.10 -4.93 -5.57
N ILE A 200 -8.43 -4.80 -5.59
CA ILE A 200 -9.19 -3.94 -4.68
C ILE A 200 -9.07 -4.44 -3.24
N GLN A 201 -9.26 -5.73 -3.00
CA GLN A 201 -9.09 -6.35 -1.67
C GLN A 201 -7.69 -6.03 -1.10
N LYS A 202 -6.63 -6.25 -1.89
CA LYS A 202 -5.24 -5.91 -1.52
C LYS A 202 -5.10 -4.44 -1.16
N GLN A 203 -5.71 -3.53 -1.92
CA GLN A 203 -5.61 -2.10 -1.67
C GLN A 203 -6.35 -1.68 -0.39
N ILE A 204 -7.51 -2.29 -0.10
CA ILE A 204 -8.23 -2.08 1.16
C ILE A 204 -7.41 -2.57 2.36
N LEU A 205 -6.80 -3.76 2.26
CA LEU A 205 -5.90 -4.26 3.31
C LEU A 205 -4.71 -3.32 3.57
N LYS A 206 -4.15 -2.71 2.51
CA LYS A 206 -3.09 -1.71 2.66
C LYS A 206 -3.56 -0.47 3.41
N ILE A 207 -4.77 0.02 3.14
CA ILE A 207 -5.38 1.15 3.87
C ILE A 207 -5.53 0.79 5.34
N PHE A 208 -6.14 -0.36 5.63
CA PHE A 208 -6.35 -0.81 7.01
C PHE A 208 -5.02 -0.99 7.76
N HIS A 209 -4.02 -1.62 7.12
CA HIS A 209 -2.70 -1.75 7.70
C HIS A 209 -2.07 -0.39 8.04
N ALA A 210 -2.08 0.57 7.10
CA ALA A 210 -1.52 1.90 7.34
C ALA A 210 -2.25 2.65 8.46
N LEU A 211 -3.55 2.39 8.65
CA LEU A 211 -4.33 2.93 9.75
C LEU A 211 -3.87 2.38 11.10
N VAL A 212 -3.65 1.06 11.21
CA VAL A 212 -3.43 0.36 12.48
C VAL A 212 -1.97 0.03 12.82
N GLN A 213 -1.02 0.20 11.90
CA GLN A 213 0.36 -0.26 12.08
C GLN A 213 1.08 0.38 13.29
N TYR A 214 0.80 1.66 13.55
CA TYR A 214 1.49 2.45 14.57
C TYR A 214 0.60 2.86 15.75
N SER A 215 -0.71 2.96 15.55
CA SER A 215 -1.69 3.22 16.60
C SER A 215 -2.97 2.50 16.24
N LEU A 216 -3.60 1.84 17.21
CA LEU A 216 -4.92 1.24 17.05
C LEU A 216 -5.97 2.21 17.61
N PRO A 217 -6.76 2.91 16.77
CA PRO A 217 -7.76 3.86 17.24
C PRO A 217 -9.00 3.13 17.76
N LEU A 218 -9.03 2.81 19.07
CA LEU A 218 -10.11 2.04 19.70
C LEU A 218 -11.50 2.71 19.59
N GLN A 219 -11.54 4.05 19.44
CA GLN A 219 -12.79 4.79 19.19
C GLN A 219 -13.44 4.45 17.85
N LEU A 220 -12.63 4.05 16.87
CA LEU A 220 -13.08 3.68 15.53
C LEU A 220 -13.19 2.16 15.38
N ILE A 221 -12.26 1.42 15.99
CA ILE A 221 -12.15 -0.03 15.89
C ILE A 221 -12.51 -0.63 17.25
N ASN A 222 -13.81 -0.74 17.50
CA ASN A 222 -14.35 -1.50 18.62
C ASN A 222 -14.30 -3.01 18.35
N ASN A 223 -14.72 -3.82 19.33
CA ASN A 223 -14.72 -5.28 19.21
C ASN A 223 -15.53 -5.80 18.03
N THR A 224 -16.66 -5.17 17.68
CA THR A 224 -17.50 -5.58 16.55
C THR A 224 -16.80 -5.32 15.22
N VAL A 225 -16.26 -4.11 15.04
CA VAL A 225 -15.51 -3.72 13.84
C VAL A 225 -14.28 -4.60 13.69
N MET A 226 -13.56 -4.86 14.78
CA MET A 226 -12.40 -5.75 14.76
C MET A 226 -12.78 -7.19 14.40
N THR A 227 -13.89 -7.72 14.93
CA THR A 227 -14.34 -9.09 14.63
C THR A 227 -14.52 -9.29 13.13
N GLN A 228 -15.22 -8.35 12.48
CA GLN A 228 -15.42 -8.39 11.03
C GLN A 228 -14.09 -8.30 10.26
N TRP A 229 -13.15 -7.45 10.70
CA TRP A 229 -11.80 -7.41 10.11
C TRP A 229 -11.05 -8.73 10.29
N MET A 230 -11.15 -9.37 11.46
CA MET A 230 -10.51 -10.66 11.70
C MET A 230 -11.11 -11.78 10.85
N GLU A 231 -12.42 -11.76 10.60
CA GLU A 231 -13.10 -12.66 9.66
C GLU A 231 -12.61 -12.44 8.22
N ILE A 232 -12.55 -11.18 7.76
CA ILE A 232 -12.01 -10.81 6.44
C ILE A 232 -10.57 -11.31 6.30
N LEU A 233 -9.71 -11.03 7.28
CA LEU A 233 -8.30 -11.41 7.27
C LEU A 233 -8.15 -12.93 7.25
N ARG A 234 -8.92 -13.65 8.08
CA ARG A 234 -8.94 -15.11 8.10
C ARG A 234 -9.37 -15.68 6.76
N ALA A 235 -10.44 -15.16 6.16
CA ALA A 235 -10.94 -15.60 4.86
C ALA A 235 -9.91 -15.39 3.74
N VAL A 236 -9.21 -14.25 3.72
CA VAL A 236 -8.14 -13.98 2.75
C VAL A 236 -6.96 -14.93 2.92
N ILE A 237 -6.57 -15.25 4.17
CA ILE A 237 -5.46 -16.16 4.44
C ILE A 237 -5.84 -17.61 4.07
N ASP A 238 -7.07 -18.04 4.37
CA ASP A 238 -7.53 -19.42 4.15
C ASP A 238 -7.89 -19.72 2.69
N ARG A 239 -8.24 -18.71 1.89
CA ARG A 239 -8.61 -18.87 0.48
C ARG A 239 -7.49 -19.52 -0.32
N ASP A 240 -7.78 -20.56 -1.08
CA ASP A 240 -6.79 -21.16 -1.96
C ASP A 240 -6.42 -20.23 -3.13
N VAL A 241 -5.19 -20.34 -3.61
CA VAL A 241 -4.72 -19.57 -4.77
C VAL A 241 -5.11 -20.35 -6.04
N PRO A 242 -5.66 -19.70 -7.08
CA PRO A 242 -6.09 -20.39 -8.29
C PRO A 242 -4.96 -21.20 -8.93
N PRO A 243 -5.20 -22.43 -9.40
CA PRO A 243 -4.17 -23.32 -9.93
C PRO A 243 -3.47 -22.77 -11.18
N GLU A 244 -4.15 -21.91 -11.94
CA GLU A 244 -3.61 -21.24 -13.13
C GLU A 244 -2.41 -20.34 -12.78
N THR A 245 -2.28 -19.92 -11.52
CA THR A 245 -1.12 -19.14 -11.06
C THR A 245 0.18 -19.95 -11.02
N LEU A 246 0.10 -21.29 -11.06
CA LEU A 246 1.26 -22.18 -11.08
C LEU A 246 1.94 -22.22 -12.45
N GLU A 247 1.23 -21.80 -13.52
CA GLU A 247 1.77 -21.70 -14.89
C GLU A 247 2.77 -20.55 -15.05
N VAL A 248 2.74 -19.58 -14.12
CA VAL A 248 3.70 -18.47 -14.08
C VAL A 248 5.03 -18.96 -13.51
N ASP A 249 6.13 -18.42 -14.03
CA ASP A 249 7.48 -18.70 -13.53
C ASP A 249 7.58 -18.49 -12.02
N GLU A 250 8.32 -19.38 -11.36
CA GLU A 250 8.37 -19.42 -9.89
C GLU A 250 8.86 -18.12 -9.25
N ASP A 251 9.76 -17.41 -9.95
CA ASP A 251 10.30 -16.12 -9.55
C ASP A 251 9.29 -14.97 -9.62
N ASP A 252 8.31 -15.07 -10.53
CA ASP A 252 7.26 -14.06 -10.75
C ASP A 252 5.99 -14.33 -9.92
N ARG A 253 5.78 -15.59 -9.47
CA ARG A 253 4.63 -15.97 -8.63
C ARG A 253 4.45 -15.08 -7.38
N PRO A 254 5.49 -14.67 -6.63
CA PRO A 254 5.35 -13.76 -5.48
C PRO A 254 4.73 -12.41 -5.84
N ASP A 255 4.82 -11.99 -7.10
CA ASP A 255 4.28 -10.73 -7.59
C ASP A 255 2.80 -10.79 -7.99
N LEU A 256 2.21 -11.97 -8.03
CA LEU A 256 0.79 -12.16 -8.29
C LEU A 256 -0.07 -11.55 -7.19
N VAL A 257 -1.25 -11.07 -7.59
CA VAL A 257 -2.13 -10.29 -6.71
C VAL A 257 -2.66 -11.10 -5.52
N TRP A 258 -2.91 -12.40 -5.70
CA TRP A 258 -3.38 -13.31 -4.64
C TRP A 258 -2.34 -13.47 -3.52
N TRP A 259 -1.08 -13.72 -3.89
CA TRP A 259 0.03 -13.83 -2.93
C TRP A 259 0.30 -12.50 -2.23
N LYS A 260 0.25 -11.38 -2.97
CA LYS A 260 0.33 -10.03 -2.37
C LYS A 260 -0.82 -9.79 -1.39
N CYS A 261 -2.04 -10.22 -1.69
CA CYS A 261 -3.21 -10.07 -0.81
C CYS A 261 -3.04 -10.87 0.50
N LYS A 262 -2.70 -12.16 0.40
CA LYS A 262 -2.36 -13.02 1.56
C LYS A 262 -1.24 -12.41 2.41
N LYS A 263 -0.16 -11.94 1.77
CA LYS A 263 0.96 -11.27 2.46
C LYS A 263 0.50 -10.07 3.28
N TRP A 264 -0.40 -9.24 2.75
CA TRP A 264 -0.94 -8.09 3.49
C TRP A 264 -1.84 -8.53 4.65
N ALA A 265 -2.71 -9.53 4.47
CA ALA A 265 -3.54 -10.05 5.55
C ALA A 265 -2.70 -10.63 6.70
N LEU A 266 -1.63 -11.38 6.38
CA LEU A 266 -0.67 -11.89 7.36
C LEU A 266 0.10 -10.78 8.07
N ARG A 267 0.52 -9.76 7.32
CA ARG A 267 1.21 -8.61 7.89
C ARG A 267 0.34 -7.88 8.91
N ILE A 268 -0.96 -7.71 8.63
CA ILE A 268 -1.92 -7.09 9.55
C ILE A 268 -2.12 -7.95 10.79
N THR A 269 -2.46 -9.23 10.62
CA THR A 269 -2.73 -10.13 11.76
C THR A 269 -1.51 -10.29 12.68
N THR A 270 -0.32 -10.43 12.10
CA THR A 270 0.94 -10.49 12.85
C THR A 270 1.21 -9.19 13.59
N ARG A 271 1.07 -8.04 12.93
CA ARG A 271 1.25 -6.74 13.58
C ARG A 271 0.24 -6.50 14.70
N LEU A 272 -1.02 -6.88 14.51
CA LEU A 272 -2.05 -6.78 15.53
C LEU A 272 -1.70 -7.63 16.75
N PHE A 273 -1.24 -8.86 16.53
CA PHE A 273 -0.86 -9.76 17.62
C PHE A 273 0.37 -9.26 18.39
N GLU A 274 1.45 -8.93 17.68
CA GLU A 274 2.70 -8.45 18.26
C GLU A 274 2.51 -7.16 19.08
N ARG A 275 1.76 -6.20 18.55
CA ARG A 275 1.71 -4.83 19.11
C ARG A 275 0.53 -4.56 20.03
N TYR A 276 -0.59 -5.24 19.82
CA TYR A 276 -1.84 -4.94 20.54
C TYR A 276 -2.50 -6.19 21.13
N GLY A 277 -2.19 -7.38 20.64
CA GLY A 277 -2.88 -8.63 20.95
C GLY A 277 -2.17 -9.54 21.96
N SER A 278 -1.00 -9.13 22.47
CA SER A 278 -0.15 -9.90 23.38
C SER A 278 -0.18 -9.31 24.79
N PRO A 279 -1.04 -9.81 25.71
CA PRO A 279 -1.05 -9.37 27.11
C PRO A 279 0.36 -9.48 27.73
N GLY A 280 0.79 -8.42 28.42
CA GLY A 280 2.11 -8.35 29.08
C GLY A 280 3.14 -7.44 28.38
N ASN A 281 3.02 -7.23 27.06
CA ASN A 281 3.97 -6.42 26.26
C ASN A 281 3.33 -5.17 25.62
N ILE A 282 2.26 -4.66 26.22
CA ILE A 282 1.40 -3.61 25.65
C ILE A 282 1.17 -2.45 26.61
N THR A 283 0.83 -1.28 26.06
CA THR A 283 0.42 -0.11 26.85
C THR A 283 -0.92 -0.38 27.56
N LYS A 284 -1.14 0.28 28.70
CA LYS A 284 -2.32 0.05 29.57
C LYS A 284 -3.66 0.21 28.84
N GLU A 285 -3.71 1.07 27.83
CA GLU A 285 -4.89 1.33 27.01
C GLU A 285 -5.36 0.11 26.19
N TYR A 286 -4.45 -0.81 25.85
CA TYR A 286 -4.76 -1.97 25.00
C TYR A 286 -5.00 -3.26 25.79
N VAL A 287 -4.97 -3.25 27.12
CA VAL A 287 -5.06 -4.49 27.94
C VAL A 287 -6.35 -5.27 27.69
N VAL A 288 -7.48 -4.58 27.75
CA VAL A 288 -8.80 -5.19 27.50
C VAL A 288 -8.87 -5.73 26.07
N PHE A 289 -8.34 -4.99 25.10
CA PHE A 289 -8.28 -5.42 23.71
C PHE A 289 -7.39 -6.66 23.53
N ALA A 290 -6.22 -6.69 24.17
CA ALA A 290 -5.26 -7.78 24.05
C ALA A 290 -5.83 -9.09 24.58
N GLU A 291 -6.48 -9.06 25.74
CA GLU A 291 -7.13 -10.24 26.31
C GLU A 291 -8.25 -10.76 25.41
N PHE A 292 -9.06 -9.85 24.87
CA PHE A 292 -10.14 -10.20 23.93
C PHE A 292 -9.58 -10.77 22.63
N PHE A 293 -8.54 -10.15 22.06
CA PHE A 293 -7.87 -10.61 20.84
C PHE A 293 -7.33 -12.02 20.99
N LEU A 294 -6.59 -12.27 22.08
CA LEU A 294 -5.99 -13.57 22.35
C LEU A 294 -7.05 -14.66 22.50
N LYS A 295 -8.14 -14.38 23.23
CA LYS A 295 -9.24 -15.34 23.48
C LYS A 295 -10.08 -15.62 22.22
N MET A 296 -10.41 -14.59 21.46
CA MET A 296 -11.40 -14.69 20.38
C MET A 296 -10.79 -15.01 19.02
N TYR A 297 -9.58 -14.53 18.74
CA TYR A 297 -9.05 -14.53 17.37
C TYR A 297 -7.78 -15.34 17.19
N ALA A 298 -6.88 -15.35 18.19
CA ALA A 298 -5.54 -15.89 18.01
C ALA A 298 -5.55 -17.36 17.58
N VAL A 299 -6.40 -18.19 18.20
CA VAL A 299 -6.54 -19.62 17.86
C VAL A 299 -7.11 -19.81 16.45
N GLY A 300 -8.10 -19.03 16.04
CA GLY A 300 -8.72 -19.13 14.72
C GLY A 300 -7.75 -18.78 13.59
N ILE A 301 -6.93 -17.74 13.78
CA ILE A 301 -5.85 -17.40 12.84
C ILE A 301 -4.79 -18.50 12.84
N GLN A 302 -4.35 -18.94 14.03
CA GLN A 302 -3.35 -20.00 14.17
C GLN A 302 -3.73 -21.26 13.39
N GLN A 303 -4.97 -21.72 13.45
CA GLN A 303 -5.45 -22.89 12.68
C GLN A 303 -5.26 -22.73 11.17
N VAL A 304 -5.57 -21.55 10.62
CA VAL A 304 -5.39 -21.28 9.19
C VAL A 304 -3.90 -21.23 8.83
N LEU A 305 -3.05 -20.68 9.70
CA LEU A 305 -1.60 -20.66 9.46
C LEU A 305 -0.99 -22.05 9.51
N LEU A 306 -1.49 -22.93 10.38
CA LEU A 306 -1.09 -24.33 10.40
C LEU A 306 -1.45 -25.02 9.09
N LYS A 307 -2.62 -24.74 8.50
CA LYS A 307 -2.96 -25.21 7.15
C LYS A 307 -1.97 -24.71 6.10
N VAL A 308 -1.57 -23.44 6.13
CA VAL A 308 -0.57 -22.89 5.20
C VAL A 308 0.79 -23.58 5.34
N VAL A 309 1.22 -23.84 6.58
CA VAL A 309 2.46 -24.58 6.87
C VAL A 309 2.35 -26.04 6.41
N ASP A 310 1.18 -26.66 6.58
CA ASP A 310 0.88 -28.01 6.12
C ASP A 310 0.91 -28.12 4.59
N GLN A 311 0.36 -27.12 3.88
CA GLN A 311 0.44 -27.02 2.41
C GLN A 311 1.91 -27.02 1.93
N HIS A 312 2.76 -26.21 2.57
CA HIS A 312 4.19 -26.22 2.27
C HIS A 312 4.84 -27.57 2.55
N ARG A 313 4.51 -28.21 3.68
CA ARG A 313 4.98 -29.56 4.03
C ARG A 313 4.59 -30.60 2.97
N GLN A 314 3.39 -30.49 2.42
CA GLN A 314 2.89 -31.33 1.32
C GLN A 314 3.47 -30.97 -0.06
N LYS A 315 4.49 -30.11 -0.12
CA LYS A 315 5.12 -29.61 -1.35
C LYS A 315 4.17 -28.82 -2.27
N GLN A 316 3.08 -28.29 -1.72
CA GLN A 316 2.29 -27.29 -2.43
C GLN A 316 3.02 -25.94 -2.37
N TYR A 317 2.98 -25.20 -3.48
CA TYR A 317 3.68 -23.93 -3.57
C TYR A 317 3.08 -22.91 -2.58
N VAL A 318 3.93 -22.36 -1.73
CA VAL A 318 3.64 -21.24 -0.84
C VAL A 318 4.78 -20.26 -0.95
N THR A 319 4.48 -19.00 -1.25
CA THR A 319 5.55 -18.00 -1.39
C THR A 319 6.39 -17.90 -0.10
N PRO A 320 7.72 -17.72 -0.20
CA PRO A 320 8.60 -17.63 0.97
C PRO A 320 8.15 -16.58 1.99
N HIS A 321 7.69 -15.42 1.52
CA HIS A 321 7.19 -14.35 2.40
C HIS A 321 5.90 -14.70 3.14
N VAL A 322 5.00 -15.48 2.55
CA VAL A 322 3.79 -15.96 3.24
C VAL A 322 4.20 -16.97 4.31
N LEU A 323 5.07 -17.91 3.97
CA LEU A 323 5.58 -18.91 4.90
C LEU A 323 6.31 -18.26 6.09
N GLN A 324 7.24 -17.34 5.83
CA GLN A 324 7.95 -16.58 6.86
C GLN A 324 6.98 -15.86 7.81
N LYS A 325 5.97 -15.16 7.27
CA LYS A 325 4.99 -14.45 8.11
C LYS A 325 4.09 -15.39 8.91
N SER A 326 3.72 -16.53 8.35
CA SER A 326 3.01 -17.59 9.07
C SER A 326 3.84 -18.08 10.26
N LEU A 327 5.12 -18.39 10.04
CA LEU A 327 6.04 -18.84 11.09
C LEU A 327 6.25 -17.77 12.17
N ASN A 328 6.39 -16.49 11.79
CA ASN A 328 6.53 -15.40 12.76
C ASN A 328 5.31 -15.26 13.67
N TYR A 329 4.09 -15.35 13.10
CA TYR A 329 2.87 -15.35 13.91
C TYR A 329 2.80 -16.56 14.84
N LEU A 330 3.14 -17.76 14.35
CA LEU A 330 3.15 -18.98 15.15
C LEU A 330 4.16 -18.87 16.30
N ASN A 331 5.34 -18.30 16.03
CA ASN A 331 6.37 -18.01 17.03
C ASN A 331 5.85 -17.06 18.13
N GLN A 332 5.18 -15.97 17.76
CA GLN A 332 4.54 -15.07 18.72
C GLN A 332 3.52 -15.82 19.60
N GLY A 333 2.76 -16.75 19.00
CA GLY A 333 1.81 -17.61 19.70
C GLY A 333 2.43 -18.58 20.71
N LEU A 334 3.74 -18.84 20.68
CA LEU A 334 4.39 -19.73 21.65
C LEU A 334 4.44 -19.12 23.06
N SER A 335 4.42 -17.78 23.15
CA SER A 335 4.53 -17.05 24.42
C SER A 335 3.26 -17.11 25.27
N HIS A 336 2.14 -17.60 24.73
CA HIS A 336 0.86 -17.63 25.42
C HIS A 336 0.34 -19.06 25.60
N SER A 337 -0.11 -19.39 26.81
CA SER A 337 -0.57 -20.74 27.17
C SER A 337 -1.76 -21.22 26.31
N LEU A 338 -2.68 -20.32 25.95
CA LEU A 338 -3.85 -20.64 25.13
C LEU A 338 -3.45 -21.13 23.73
N THR A 339 -2.67 -20.34 23.01
CA THR A 339 -2.19 -20.67 21.65
C THR A 339 -1.18 -21.82 21.67
N TRP A 340 -0.34 -21.92 22.71
CA TRP A 340 0.57 -23.06 22.89
C TRP A 340 -0.16 -24.40 23.00
N LYS A 341 -1.29 -24.47 23.73
CA LYS A 341 -2.08 -25.71 23.87
C LYS A 341 -2.51 -26.26 22.52
N HIS A 342 -2.89 -25.39 21.60
CA HIS A 342 -3.25 -25.76 20.23
C HIS A 342 -2.02 -26.01 19.34
N MET A 343 -0.89 -25.36 19.62
CA MET A 343 0.34 -25.51 18.85
C MET A 343 1.05 -26.84 19.14
N LYS A 344 1.08 -27.24 20.41
CA LYS A 344 1.90 -28.34 20.94
C LYS A 344 1.81 -29.64 20.12
N PRO A 345 0.63 -30.12 19.69
CA PRO A 345 0.54 -31.37 18.93
C PRO A 345 1.26 -31.35 17.58
N HIS A 346 1.40 -30.18 16.96
CA HIS A 346 2.01 -30.04 15.63
C HIS A 346 3.49 -29.61 15.69
N MET A 347 3.99 -29.23 16.87
CA MET A 347 5.33 -28.64 17.00
C MET A 347 6.45 -29.58 16.56
N GLN A 348 6.34 -30.88 16.87
CA GLN A 348 7.33 -31.87 16.45
C GLN A 348 7.40 -31.97 14.91
N THR A 349 6.24 -32.12 14.26
CA THR A 349 6.13 -32.19 12.80
C THR A 349 6.64 -30.92 12.14
N ILE A 350 6.25 -29.74 12.64
CA ILE A 350 6.72 -28.46 12.09
C ILE A 350 8.25 -28.33 12.25
N SER A 351 8.80 -28.74 13.39
CA SER A 351 10.25 -28.67 13.62
C SER A 351 11.02 -29.56 12.65
N GLN A 352 10.57 -30.80 12.46
CA GLN A 352 11.28 -31.81 11.66
C GLN A 352 11.05 -31.66 10.16
N GLU A 353 9.83 -31.37 9.73
CA GLU A 353 9.44 -31.41 8.31
C GLU A 353 9.34 -30.02 7.66
N VAL A 354 9.35 -28.95 8.44
CA VAL A 354 9.28 -27.57 7.92
C VAL A 354 10.51 -26.76 8.32
N ILE A 355 10.73 -26.55 9.62
CA ILE A 355 11.81 -25.66 10.11
C ILE A 355 13.18 -26.25 9.76
N PHE A 356 13.43 -27.53 10.03
CA PHE A 356 14.72 -28.15 9.74
C PHE A 356 15.10 -28.10 8.25
N PRO A 357 14.23 -28.50 7.29
CA PRO A 357 14.53 -28.37 5.86
C PRO A 357 14.74 -26.93 5.38
N LEU A 358 14.06 -25.95 5.99
CA LEU A 358 14.26 -24.53 5.67
C LEU A 358 15.61 -23.98 6.14
N MET A 359 16.15 -24.53 7.24
CA MET A 359 17.47 -24.15 7.76
C MET A 359 18.62 -24.88 7.07
N CYS A 360 18.33 -25.98 6.35
CA CYS A 360 19.36 -26.72 5.62
C CYS A 360 19.87 -25.92 4.42
N TYR A 361 21.19 -25.95 4.23
CA TYR A 361 21.84 -25.42 3.04
C TYR A 361 21.61 -26.38 1.88
N LYS A 362 21.04 -25.88 0.77
CA LYS A 362 20.64 -26.69 -0.38
C LYS A 362 21.64 -26.59 -1.53
N ASP A 363 21.59 -27.53 -2.47
CA ASP A 363 22.41 -27.46 -3.70
C ASP A 363 22.16 -26.19 -4.52
N GLU A 364 20.94 -25.66 -4.48
CA GLU A 364 20.58 -24.35 -5.08
C GLU A 364 21.30 -23.19 -4.39
N ASP A 365 21.46 -23.27 -3.05
CA ASP A 365 22.19 -22.28 -2.27
C ASP A 365 23.70 -22.32 -2.58
N GLU A 366 24.27 -23.52 -2.75
CA GLU A 366 25.67 -23.71 -3.18
C GLU A 366 25.91 -23.15 -4.58
N LYS A 367 25.03 -23.44 -5.53
CA LYS A 367 25.13 -22.90 -6.89
C LYS A 367 25.09 -21.37 -6.88
N LEU A 368 24.10 -20.78 -6.19
CA LEU A 368 23.98 -19.32 -6.13
C LEU A 368 25.17 -18.69 -5.42
N TRP A 369 25.70 -19.32 -4.36
CA TRP A 369 26.90 -18.86 -3.69
C TRP A 369 28.14 -18.88 -4.60
N GLN A 370 28.27 -19.88 -5.48
CA GLN A 370 29.37 -19.98 -6.43
C GLN A 370 29.23 -19.01 -7.62
N GLU A 371 28.01 -18.82 -8.13
CA GLU A 371 27.72 -17.98 -9.31
C GLU A 371 27.62 -16.49 -8.97
N ASP A 372 26.88 -16.15 -7.90
CA ASP A 372 26.67 -14.78 -7.43
C ASP A 372 26.52 -14.73 -5.89
N PRO A 373 27.64 -14.66 -5.15
CA PRO A 373 27.63 -14.57 -3.69
C PRO A 373 26.87 -13.35 -3.16
N TYR A 374 26.82 -12.25 -3.93
CA TYR A 374 26.13 -11.03 -3.50
C TYR A 374 24.61 -11.22 -3.55
N GLU A 375 24.09 -11.84 -4.61
CA GLU A 375 22.67 -12.16 -4.71
C GLU A 375 22.28 -13.22 -3.68
N TYR A 376 23.13 -14.23 -3.41
CA TYR A 376 22.90 -15.18 -2.32
C TYR A 376 22.67 -14.48 -0.96
N ILE A 377 23.59 -13.58 -0.60
CA ILE A 377 23.48 -12.81 0.65
C ILE A 377 22.19 -12.00 0.63
N ARG A 378 21.91 -11.27 -0.45
CA ARG A 378 20.70 -10.44 -0.58
C ARG A 378 19.41 -11.26 -0.43
N MET A 379 19.32 -12.45 -1.03
CA MET A 379 18.15 -13.32 -0.92
C MET A 379 17.94 -13.83 0.51
N LYS A 380 18.99 -14.34 1.15
CA LYS A 380 18.88 -14.86 2.53
C LYS A 380 18.49 -13.77 3.53
N PHE A 381 19.02 -12.55 3.39
CA PHE A 381 18.62 -11.42 4.22
C PHE A 381 17.18 -10.94 3.96
N ASN A 382 16.73 -10.91 2.70
CA ASN A 382 15.39 -10.42 2.35
C ASN A 382 14.25 -11.40 2.70
N CYS A 383 14.51 -12.71 2.72
CA CYS A 383 13.48 -13.72 2.93
C CYS A 383 13.30 -14.16 4.38
N TRP A 384 14.35 -14.11 5.22
CA TRP A 384 14.32 -14.77 6.54
C TRP A 384 14.70 -13.87 7.72
N VAL A 385 15.25 -12.68 7.47
CA VAL A 385 15.53 -11.70 8.54
C VAL A 385 14.30 -10.80 8.73
N PRO A 386 13.83 -10.59 9.98
CA PRO A 386 12.59 -9.84 10.28
C PRO A 386 12.62 -8.34 9.93
#